data_AF-A0A7W6TQ41-F1
#
_entry.id   AF-A0A7W6TQ41-F1
#
_cell.length_a   1.000
_cell.length_b   1.000
_cell.length_c   1.000
_cell.angle_alpha   90.00
_cell.angle_beta   90.00
_cell.angle_gamma   90.00
#
_symmetry.space_group_name_H-M   'P 1'
#
loop_
_entity.id
_entity.type
_entity.pdbx_description
1 polymer ?
#
loop_
_entity_poly.entity_id
_entity_poly.type
_entity_poly.pdbx_seq_one_letter_code
_entity_poly.pdbx_strand_id
1 'polypeptide(L)' 'MINLRSALDKYLSMRKGLGYKYEHQTRRLADFVAFMEKRKARIITTKLAMEWAMHPGRCD' A
#
# COMPACT_ATOMS: atom_id res chain seq x y z
N MET A 1 15.75 -10.19 0.30
CA MET A 1 14.70 -9.64 1.18
C MET A 1 13.59 -9.09 0.29
N ILE A 2 12.33 -9.43 0.57
CA ILE A 2 11.21 -8.94 -0.23
C ILE A 2 10.93 -7.50 0.21
N ASN A 3 11.16 -6.51 -0.66
CA ASN A 3 10.78 -5.13 -0.36
C ASN A 3 9.27 -4.99 -0.45
N LEU A 4 8.73 -4.06 0.34
CA LEU A 4 7.29 -3.83 0.46
C LEU A 4 6.64 -3.51 -0.89
N ARG A 5 7.40 -2.83 -1.77
CA ARG A 5 7.00 -2.52 -3.15
C ARG A 5 6.87 -3.76 -4.03
N SER A 6 7.77 -4.74 -3.90
CA SER A 6 7.68 -6.01 -4.62
C SER A 6 6.53 -6.88 -4.10
N ALA A 7 6.26 -6.84 -2.80
CA ALA A 7 5.09 -7.52 -2.22
C ALA A 7 3.78 -6.92 -2.73
N LEU A 8 3.70 -5.58 -2.82
CA LEU A 8 2.56 -4.88 -3.40
C LEU A 8 2.37 -5.21 -4.89
N ASP A 9 3.43 -5.17 -5.68
CA ASP A 9 3.38 -5.51 -7.11
C ASP A 9 2.83 -6.92 -7.35
N LYS A 10 3.30 -7.89 -6.56
CA LYS A 10 2.82 -9.28 -6.63
C LYS A 10 1.34 -9.39 -6.24
N TYR A 11 0.91 -8.66 -5.21
CA TYR A 11 -0.49 -8.62 -4.78
C TYR A 11 -1.41 -7.98 -5.83
N LEU A 12 -1.00 -6.86 -6.41
CA LEU A 12 -1.74 -6.16 -7.46
C LEU A 12 -1.82 -7.01 -8.74
N SER A 13 -0.72 -7.66 -9.12
CA SER A 13 -0.69 -8.56 -10.29
C SER A 13 -1.64 -9.73 -10.13
N MET A 14 -1.67 -10.34 -8.94
CA MET A 14 -2.62 -11.41 -8.61
C MET A 14 -4.08 -10.91 -8.65
N ARG A 15 -4.36 -9.73 -8.07
CA ARG A 15 -5.70 -9.12 -8.10
C ARG A 15 -6.14 -8.68 -9.51
N LYS A 16 -5.23 -8.16 -10.34
CA LYS A 16 -5.53 -7.78 -11.73
C LYS A 16 -5.86 -9.01 -12.58
N GLY A 17 -5.17 -10.13 -12.37
CA GLY A 17 -5.47 -11.40 -13.04
C GLY A 17 -6.89 -11.92 -12.75
N LEU A 18 -7.50 -11.49 -11.65
CA LEU A 18 -8.88 -11.81 -11.27
C LEU A 18 -9.94 -10.88 -11.90
N GLY A 19 -9.56 -9.97 -12.81
CA GLY A 19 -10.49 -9.10 -13.54
C GLY A 19 -11.00 -7.89 -12.74
N TYR A 20 -10.39 -7.59 -11.59
CA TYR A 20 -10.86 -6.55 -10.69
C TYR A 20 -10.29 -5.16 -11.08
N LYS A 21 -11.16 -4.21 -11.43
CA LYS A 21 -10.80 -2.82 -11.79
C LYS A 21 -10.44 -2.00 -10.55
N TYR A 22 -9.21 -2.17 -10.06
CA TYR A 22 -8.69 -1.56 -8.82
C TYR A 22 -7.98 -0.21 -9.05
N GLU A 23 -8.43 0.67 -9.96
CA GLU A 23 -7.66 1.89 -10.30
C GLU A 23 -7.43 2.83 -9.10
N HIS A 24 -8.50 3.17 -8.37
CA HIS A 24 -8.41 4.05 -7.20
C HIS A 24 -7.71 3.38 -6.01
N GLN A 25 -7.99 2.10 -5.78
CA GLN A 25 -7.46 1.35 -4.65
C GLN A 25 -5.96 1.04 -4.84
N THR A 26 -5.51 0.77 -6.08
CA THR A 26 -4.09 0.59 -6.40
C THR A 26 -3.29 1.84 -6.05
N ARG A 27 -3.84 3.01 -6.33
CA ARG A 27 -3.20 4.30 -6.00
C ARG A 27 -3.06 4.48 -4.48
N ARG A 28 -4.11 4.18 -3.70
CA ARG A 28 -4.06 4.23 -2.23
C ARG A 28 -3.06 3.22 -1.64
N LEU A 29 -3.01 2.00 -2.18
CA LEU A 29 -2.04 0.98 -1.77
C LEU A 29 -0.59 1.37 -2.10
N ALA A 30 -0.36 2.00 -3.25
CA ALA A 30 0.96 2.53 -3.61
C ALA A 30 1.39 3.66 -2.68
N ASP A 31 0.47 4.56 -2.32
CA ASP A 31 0.73 5.63 -1.35
C ASP A 31 1.04 5.09 0.05
N PHE A 32 0.30 4.07 0.49
CA PHE A 32 0.57 3.34 1.74
C PHE A 32 1.97 2.74 1.77
N VAL A 33 2.39 2.09 0.68
CA VAL A 33 3.76 1.55 0.57
C VAL A 33 4.80 2.66 0.58
N ALA A 34 4.58 3.76 -0.12
CA ALA A 34 5.49 4.91 -0.11
C ALA A 34 5.63 5.53 1.30
N PHE A 35 4.53 5.62 2.06
CA PHE A 35 4.55 6.06 3.47
C PHE A 35 5.42 5.14 4.34
N MET A 36 5.29 3.83 4.16
CA MET A 36 6.07 2.85 4.92
C MET A 36 7.55 2.81 4.50
N GLU A 37 7.85 2.98 3.20
CA GLU A 37 9.22 3.11 2.71
C GLU A 37 9.91 4.35 3.30
N LYS A 38 9.22 5.50 3.36
CA LYS A 38 9.73 6.73 4.01
C LYS A 38 10.08 6.51 5.49
N ARG A 39 9.30 5.69 6.19
CA ARG A 39 9.54 5.33 7.59
C ARG A 39 10.54 4.19 7.78
N LYS A 40 11.13 3.66 6.70
CA LYS A 40 11.99 2.46 6.69
C LYS A 40 11.36 1.28 7.46
N ALA A 41 10.03 1.19 7.42
CA ALA A 41 9.30 0.16 8.13
C ALA A 41 9.49 -1.19 7.41
N ARG A 42 10.20 -2.11 8.07
CA ARG A 42 10.45 -3.45 7.53
C ARG A 42 9.23 -4.39 7.68
N ILE A 43 8.32 -4.06 8.60
CA ILE A 43 7.13 -4.84 8.92
C ILE A 43 5.94 -3.89 8.97
N ILE A 44 4.83 -4.26 8.33
CA ILE A 44 3.57 -3.54 8.43
C ILE A 44 2.98 -3.87 9.81
N THR A 45 3.00 -2.91 10.72
CA THR A 45 2.35 -3.02 12.02
C THR A 45 1.01 -2.29 12.01
N THR A 46 0.07 -2.75 12.84
CA THR A 46 -1.25 -2.10 12.98
C THR A 46 -1.13 -0.62 13.32
N LYS A 47 -0.14 -0.25 14.16
CA LYS A 47 0.14 1.14 14.49
C LYS A 47 0.50 1.98 13.25
N LEU A 48 1.37 1.47 12.38
CA LEU A 48 1.74 2.16 11.14
C LEU A 48 0.57 2.26 10.15
N ALA A 49 -0.26 1.21 10.08
CA ALA A 49 -1.48 1.22 9.28
C ALA A 49 -2.50 2.25 9.79
N MET A 50 -2.67 2.33 11.11
CA MET A 50 -3.50 3.33 11.77
C MET A 50 -2.97 4.75 11.56
N GLU A 51 -1.66 4.97 11.68
CA GLU A 51 -1.06 6.28 11.42
C GLU A 51 -1.22 6.72 9.96
N TRP A 52 -1.15 5.80 8.99
CA TRP A 52 -1.45 6.11 7.60
C TRP A 52 -2.94 6.41 7.38
N ALA A 53 -3.84 5.63 7.98
CA ALA A 53 -5.29 5.82 7.85
C ALA A 53 -5.79 7.11 8.52
N MET A 54 -5.14 7.54 9.60
CA MET A 54 -5.39 8.82 10.27
C MET A 54 -4.59 9.98 9.68
N HIS A 55 -3.62 9.71 8.81
CA HIS A 55 -2.95 10.77 8.07
C HIS A 55 -4.02 11.46 7.23
N PRO A 56 -4.13 12.81 7.25
CA PRO A 56 -5.09 13.53 6.43
C PRO A 56 -4.66 13.45 4.96
N GLY A 57 -4.84 12.28 4.37
CA GLY A 57 -4.69 12.02 2.95
C GLY A 57 -5.97 12.48 2.29
N ARG A 58 -5.95 13.73 1.81
CA ARG A 58 -6.93 14.37 0.91
C ARG A 58 -8.20 13.54 0.69
N CYS A 59 -9.27 13.92 1.38
CA CYS A 59 -10.61 13.75 0.82
C CYS A 59 -10.59 14.34 -0.59
N ASP A 60 -10.65 13.48 -1.59
CA ASP A 60 -11.22 13.76 -2.90
C ASP A 60 -12.35 12.75 -3.09
#